data_AF-X6L7I7-F1
#
_entry.id   AF-X6L7I7-F1
#
_cell.length_a   1.000
_cell.length_b   1.000
_cell.length_c   1.000
_cell.angle_alpha   90.00
_cell.angle_beta   90.00
_cell.angle_gamma   90.00
#
_symmetry.space_group_name_H-M   'P 1'
#
loop_
_entity.id
_entity.type
_entity.pdbx_description
1 polymer ?
#
loop_
_entity_poly.entity_id
_entity_poly.type
_entity_poly.pdbx_seq_one_letter_code
_entity_poly.pdbx_strand_id
1 'polypeptide(L)'
;TLSVPEQQVVEMDYDISKYTYMPSLFGDNQLIFAEEKDILIVKRCDYFTTLKKEIDNRLIGKCTNARRAVLVFFESKKQLTEFYDSSNFFAMKGNAIIMTEENTHEEKESLIKRATTSGQ
;
A
#
# COMPACT_ATOMS: atom_id res chain seq x y z
N THR A 1 6.07 10.32 15.65
CA THR A 1 6.20 11.68 16.21
C THR A 1 7.06 12.49 15.25
N LEU A 2 6.78 13.78 15.06
CA LEU A 2 7.57 14.62 14.16
C LEU A 2 9.02 14.73 14.63
N SER A 3 9.94 14.88 13.68
CA SER A 3 11.32 15.24 13.94
C SER A 3 11.43 16.72 14.34
N VAL A 4 12.53 17.09 15.01
CA VAL A 4 12.75 18.48 15.48
C VAL A 4 12.64 19.52 14.35
N PRO A 5 13.21 19.30 13.15
CA PRO A 5 13.05 20.25 12.05
C PRO A 5 11.60 20.40 11.57
N GLU A 6 10.87 19.28 11.48
CA GLU A 6 9.46 19.29 11.06
C GLU A 6 8.59 20.05 12.08
N GLN A 7 8.88 19.90 13.37
CA GLN A 7 8.15 20.59 14.43
C GLN A 7 8.40 22.11 14.40
N GLN A 8 9.64 22.55 14.16
CA GLN A 8 9.96 23.98 14.02
C GLN A 8 9.21 24.64 12.87
N VAL A 9 9.14 23.98 11.72
CA VAL A 9 8.38 24.50 10.57
C VAL A 9 6.90 24.67 10.92
N VAL A 10 6.29 23.64 11.54
CA VAL A 10 4.86 23.68 11.92
C VAL A 10 4.57 24.81 12.92
N GLU A 11 5.43 25.00 13.92
CA GLU A 11 5.22 26.01 14.96
C GLU A 11 5.57 27.43 14.51
N MET A 12 6.66 27.61 13.75
CA MET A 12 7.19 28.95 13.44
C MET A 12 6.70 29.49 12.09
N ASP A 13 6.63 28.66 11.06
CA ASP A 13 6.26 29.12 9.71
C ASP A 13 4.74 29.10 9.51
N TYR A 14 4.06 28.14 10.14
CA TYR A 14 2.61 27.95 10.03
C TYR A 14 1.83 28.41 11.27
N ASP A 15 2.52 28.85 12.35
CA ASP A 15 1.93 29.31 13.62
C ASP A 15 0.95 28.31 14.25
N ILE A 16 1.16 27.01 13.99
CA ILE A 16 0.34 25.93 14.56
C ILE A 16 0.93 25.54 15.91
N SER A 17 0.48 26.23 16.96
CA SER A 17 0.91 25.98 18.34
C SER A 17 -0.04 25.07 19.14
N LYS A 18 -1.22 24.75 18.59
CA LYS A 18 -2.24 23.96 19.28
C LYS A 18 -2.30 22.52 18.78
N TYR A 19 -1.82 21.61 19.63
CA TYR A 19 -1.85 20.18 19.36
C TYR A 19 -3.15 19.56 19.89
N THR A 20 -3.98 19.02 18.99
CA THR A 20 -5.14 18.22 19.37
C THR A 20 -4.81 16.76 19.13
N TYR A 21 -4.76 15.97 20.20
CA TYR A 21 -4.55 14.53 20.10
C TYR A 21 -5.90 13.84 19.87
N MET A 22 -6.08 13.24 18.70
CA MET A 22 -7.21 12.37 18.44
C MET A 22 -6.81 10.93 18.77
N PRO A 23 -7.37 10.30 19.83
CA PRO A 23 -7.04 8.93 20.15
C PRO A 23 -7.45 7.99 19.01
N SER A 24 -6.62 6.98 18.75
CA SER A 24 -6.93 5.97 17.73
C SER A 24 -8.13 5.14 18.16
N LEU A 25 -9.14 5.03 17.27
CA LEU A 25 -10.29 4.14 17.47
C LEU A 25 -9.91 2.65 17.31
N PHE A 26 -8.70 2.35 16.83
CA PHE A 26 -8.28 0.98 16.49
C PHE A 26 -7.57 0.23 17.63
N GLY A 27 -7.38 0.86 18.80
CA GLY A 27 -6.87 0.22 20.02
C GLY A 27 -5.65 -0.68 19.78
N ASP A 28 -5.80 -1.96 20.13
CA ASP A 28 -4.77 -3.01 20.05
C ASP A 28 -4.52 -3.57 18.64
N ASN A 29 -5.33 -3.21 17.64
CA ASN A 29 -5.20 -3.70 16.27
C ASN A 29 -4.18 -2.88 15.46
N GLN A 30 -2.99 -2.68 16.02
CA GLN A 30 -1.91 -1.96 15.35
C GLN A 30 -1.06 -2.94 14.53
N LEU A 31 -1.00 -2.74 13.22
CA LEU A 31 0.02 -3.37 12.39
C LEU A 31 1.34 -2.63 12.67
N ILE A 32 2.16 -3.21 13.55
CA ILE A 32 3.47 -2.67 13.86
C ILE A 32 4.41 -3.08 12.74
N PHE A 33 4.95 -2.07 12.04
CA PHE A 33 6.02 -2.26 11.07
C PHE A 33 7.25 -2.84 11.78
N ALA A 34 7.79 -3.93 11.24
CA ALA A 34 8.99 -4.57 11.74
C ALA A 34 10.04 -4.57 10.63
N GLU A 35 11.04 -3.69 10.73
CA GLU A 35 12.04 -3.44 9.69
C GLU A 35 12.68 -4.73 9.16
N GLU A 36 13.16 -5.60 10.05
CA GLU A 36 13.80 -6.88 9.70
C GLU A 36 12.90 -7.85 8.92
N LYS A 37 11.58 -7.69 9.05
CA LYS A 37 10.58 -8.57 8.44
C LYS A 37 9.92 -7.96 7.21
N ASP A 38 9.65 -6.67 7.26
CA ASP A 38 8.85 -5.95 6.26
C ASP A 38 9.73 -5.28 5.19
N ILE A 39 11.05 -5.15 5.40
CA ILE A 39 12.01 -4.71 4.37
C ILE A 39 12.77 -5.93 3.82
N LEU A 40 12.71 -6.13 2.50
CA LEU A 40 13.44 -7.18 1.80
C LEU A 40 14.41 -6.56 0.80
N ILE A 41 15.72 -6.75 1.02
CA ILE A 41 16.75 -6.39 0.04
C ILE A 41 17.04 -7.62 -0.81
N VAL A 42 16.73 -7.52 -2.10
CA VAL A 42 16.85 -8.66 -3.04
C VAL A 42 17.63 -8.28 -4.28
N LYS A 43 18.16 -9.30 -4.96
CA LYS A 43 18.78 -9.12 -6.28
C LYS A 43 17.72 -8.71 -7.30
N ARG A 44 18.14 -7.93 -8.29
CA ARG A 44 17.25 -7.42 -9.35
C ARG A 44 16.48 -8.53 -10.07
N CYS A 45 17.13 -9.66 -10.35
CA CYS A 45 16.50 -10.80 -11.03
C CYS A 45 15.39 -11.47 -10.19
N ASP A 46 15.49 -11.37 -8.87
CA ASP A 46 14.56 -12.00 -7.92
C ASP A 46 13.46 -11.03 -7.46
N TYR A 47 13.52 -9.77 -7.89
CA TYR A 47 12.64 -8.70 -7.42
C TYR A 47 11.16 -9.02 -7.65
N PHE A 48 10.75 -9.31 -8.89
CA PHE A 48 9.35 -9.63 -9.19
C PHE A 48 8.87 -10.95 -8.62
N THR A 49 9.76 -11.94 -8.50
CA THR A 49 9.43 -13.23 -7.86
C THR A 49 9.19 -13.05 -6.37
N THR A 50 10.04 -12.27 -5.69
CA THR A 50 9.87 -11.93 -4.27
C THR A 50 8.61 -11.11 -4.05
N LEU A 51 8.39 -10.08 -4.87
CA LEU A 51 7.19 -9.24 -4.78
C LEU A 51 5.91 -10.06 -4.95
N LYS A 52 5.85 -10.93 -5.96
CA LYS A 52 4.72 -11.84 -6.16
C LYS A 52 4.46 -12.71 -4.93
N LYS A 53 5.52 -13.34 -4.39
CA LYS A 53 5.43 -14.18 -3.19
C LYS A 53 4.88 -13.40 -2.00
N GLU A 54 5.30 -12.14 -1.84
CA GLU A 54 4.81 -11.30 -0.75
C GLU A 54 3.33 -10.95 -0.92
N ILE A 55 2.88 -10.63 -2.14
CA ILE A 55 1.46 -10.41 -2.43
C ILE A 55 0.66 -11.67 -2.12
N ASP A 56 1.08 -12.84 -2.62
CA ASP A 56 0.42 -14.14 -2.39
C ASP A 56 0.29 -14.43 -0.89
N ASN A 57 1.36 -14.21 -0.11
CA ASN A 57 1.35 -14.40 1.34
C ASN A 57 0.38 -13.44 2.06
N ARG A 58 0.33 -12.17 1.63
CA ARG A 58 -0.49 -11.14 2.29
C ARG A 58 -1.97 -11.20 1.88
N LEU A 59 -2.30 -11.82 0.75
CA LEU A 59 -3.68 -12.09 0.33
C LEU A 59 -4.39 -13.09 1.26
N ILE A 60 -3.64 -13.99 1.91
CA ILE A 60 -4.18 -14.96 2.87
C ILE A 60 -4.30 -14.28 4.25
N GLY A 61 -5.52 -14.21 4.78
CA GLY A 61 -5.78 -13.68 6.11
C GLY A 61 -5.29 -14.60 7.22
N LYS A 62 -5.19 -14.07 8.45
CA LYS A 62 -4.78 -14.85 9.64
C LYS A 62 -5.83 -15.86 10.11
N CYS A 63 -7.10 -15.66 9.76
CA CYS A 63 -8.20 -16.54 10.13
C CYS A 63 -8.53 -17.54 9.00
N THR A 64 -9.06 -18.71 9.35
CA THR A 64 -9.50 -19.72 8.37
C THR A 64 -10.49 -19.10 7.37
N ASN A 65 -10.20 -19.27 6.08
CA ASN A 65 -10.98 -18.72 4.95
C ASN A 65 -11.04 -17.18 4.82
N ALA A 66 -10.28 -16.42 5.61
CA ALA A 66 -10.22 -14.97 5.45
C ALA A 66 -9.33 -14.59 4.26
N ARG A 67 -9.86 -13.76 3.36
CA ARG A 67 -9.09 -13.11 2.29
C ARG A 67 -8.81 -11.66 2.69
N ARG A 68 -7.65 -11.15 2.30
CA ARG A 68 -7.23 -9.77 2.53
C ARG A 68 -6.95 -9.08 1.20
N ALA A 69 -7.26 -7.78 1.10
CA ALA A 69 -6.84 -6.96 -0.02
C ALA A 69 -5.39 -6.48 0.16
N VAL A 70 -4.64 -6.39 -0.94
CA VAL A 70 -3.26 -5.90 -0.96
C VAL A 70 -3.19 -4.68 -1.87
N LEU A 71 -2.62 -3.59 -1.35
CA LEU A 71 -2.27 -2.40 -2.14
C LEU A 71 -0.77 -2.43 -2.41
N VAL A 72 -0.39 -2.28 -3.68
CA VAL A 72 1.01 -2.28 -4.12
C VAL A 72 1.28 -0.94 -4.79
N PHE A 73 2.31 -0.24 -4.32
CA PHE A 73 2.72 1.05 -4.85
C PHE A 73 4.04 0.89 -5.60
N PHE A 74 4.13 1.58 -6.73
CA PHE A 74 5.36 1.69 -7.52
C PHE A 74 5.74 3.16 -7.60
N GLU A 75 7.05 3.43 -7.64
CA GLU A 75 7.56 4.79 -7.75
C GLU A 75 7.19 5.44 -9.09
N SER A 76 7.09 4.63 -10.15
CA SER A 76 6.77 5.12 -11.49
C SER A 76 5.83 4.18 -12.23
N LYS A 77 5.04 4.76 -13.15
CA LYS A 77 4.21 4.01 -14.09
C LYS A 77 5.01 2.95 -14.85
N LYS A 78 6.26 3.25 -15.23
CA LYS A 78 7.14 2.30 -15.94
C LYS A 78 7.37 1.03 -15.13
N GLN A 79 7.72 1.14 -13.85
CA GLN A 79 7.95 -0.01 -12.98
C GLN A 79 6.66 -0.83 -12.79
N LEU A 80 5.52 -0.14 -12.64
CA LEU A 80 4.22 -0.78 -12.55
C LEU A 80 3.92 -1.59 -13.81
N THR A 81 4.08 -1.00 -15.00
CA THR A 81 3.83 -1.67 -16.28
C THR A 81 4.78 -2.85 -16.48
N GLU A 82 6.07 -2.69 -16.15
CA GLU A 82 7.06 -3.78 -16.24
C GLU A 82 6.67 -4.97 -15.35
N PHE A 83 6.20 -4.72 -14.13
CA PHE A 83 5.70 -5.78 -13.27
C PHE A 83 4.40 -6.39 -13.80
N TYR A 84 3.45 -5.55 -14.25
CA TYR A 84 2.18 -6.01 -14.80
C TYR A 84 2.39 -6.95 -15.99
N ASP A 85 3.30 -6.60 -16.91
CA ASP A 85 3.57 -7.39 -18.11
C ASP A 85 4.52 -8.57 -17.87
N SER A 86 5.13 -8.66 -16.68
CA SER A 86 5.94 -9.80 -16.30
C SER A 86 5.11 -11.10 -16.22
N SER A 87 5.76 -12.22 -16.48
CA SER A 87 5.16 -13.55 -16.29
C SER A 87 4.79 -13.82 -14.83
N ASN A 88 5.44 -13.14 -13.87
CA ASN A 88 5.17 -13.25 -12.45
C ASN A 88 3.76 -12.78 -12.09
N PHE A 89 3.21 -11.78 -12.79
CA PHE A 89 1.90 -11.20 -12.50
C PHE A 89 0.74 -11.83 -13.29
N PHE A 90 1.04 -12.67 -14.29
CA PHE A 90 0.06 -13.23 -15.22
C PHE A 90 -1.16 -13.86 -14.52
N ALA A 91 -0.94 -14.67 -13.49
CA ALA A 91 -2.01 -15.34 -12.74
C ALA A 91 -2.92 -14.37 -11.96
N MET A 92 -2.43 -13.17 -11.65
CA MET A 92 -3.13 -12.17 -10.83
C MET A 92 -3.86 -11.12 -11.68
N LYS A 93 -3.52 -10.99 -12.96
CA LYS A 93 -4.06 -9.97 -13.89
C LYS A 93 -5.59 -9.89 -13.87
N GLY A 94 -6.28 -11.03 -13.80
CA GLY A 94 -7.75 -11.08 -13.86
C GLY A 94 -8.47 -10.42 -12.68
N ASN A 95 -7.82 -10.34 -11.51
CA ASN A 95 -8.39 -9.78 -10.29
C ASN A 95 -7.72 -8.48 -9.86
N ALA A 96 -6.72 -8.02 -10.60
CA ALA A 96 -5.94 -6.85 -10.28
C ALA A 96 -6.63 -5.56 -10.77
N ILE A 97 -6.50 -4.52 -9.96
CA ILE A 97 -6.92 -3.17 -10.33
C ILE A 97 -5.66 -2.33 -10.46
N ILE A 98 -5.46 -1.72 -11.63
CA ILE A 98 -4.38 -0.76 -11.86
C ILE A 98 -4.96 0.64 -11.73
N MET A 99 -4.26 1.49 -10.99
CA MET A 99 -4.56 2.91 -10.89
C MET A 99 -3.28 3.70 -11.11
N THR A 100 -3.38 4.74 -11.93
CA THR A 100 -2.28 5.65 -12.27
C THR A 100 -2.78 7.09 -12.23
N GLU A 101 -1.86 8.04 -12.29
CA GLU A 101 -2.15 9.47 -12.31
C GLU A 101 -2.98 9.87 -13.53
N GLU A 102 -2.80 9.16 -14.65
CA GLU A 102 -3.49 9.38 -15.93
C GLU A 102 -4.97 9.02 -15.91
N ASN A 103 -5.42 8.23 -14.93
CA ASN A 103 -6.84 7.92 -14.80
C ASN A 103 -7.66 9.17 -14.48
N THR A 104 -8.84 9.28 -15.10
CA THR A 104 -9.76 10.38 -14.81
C THR A 104 -10.30 10.28 -13.39
N HIS A 105 -10.91 11.37 -12.89
CA HIS A 105 -11.52 11.36 -11.56
C HIS A 105 -12.64 10.31 -11.47
N GLU A 106 -13.48 10.21 -12.50
CA GLU A 106 -14.59 9.27 -12.57
C GLU A 106 -14.10 7.81 -12.62
N GLU A 107 -13.01 7.55 -13.36
CA GLU A 107 -12.38 6.23 -13.38
C GLU A 107 -11.85 5.85 -12.01
N LYS A 108 -11.13 6.76 -11.34
CA LYS A 108 -10.59 6.53 -9.99
C LYS A 108 -11.72 6.20 -9.01
N GLU A 109 -12.79 6.98 -9.00
CA GLU A 109 -13.97 6.74 -8.17
C GLU A 109 -14.61 5.37 -8.44
N SER A 110 -14.76 4.99 -9.70
CA SER A 110 -15.31 3.69 -10.10
C SER A 110 -14.43 2.53 -9.63
N LEU A 111 -13.10 2.66 -9.79
CA LEU A 111 -12.12 1.67 -9.34
C LEU A 111 -12.14 1.49 -7.81
N ILE A 112 -12.20 2.60 -7.07
CA ILE A 112 -12.27 2.59 -5.59
C ILE A 112 -13.55 1.87 -5.13
N LYS A 113 -14.71 2.27 -5.68
CA LYS A 113 -16.00 1.64 -5.32
C LYS A 113 -15.97 0.14 -5.59
N ARG A 114 -15.51 -0.27 -6.77
CA ARG A 114 -15.38 -1.69 -7.13
C ARG A 114 -14.46 -2.46 -6.18
N ALA A 115 -13.34 -1.87 -5.77
CA ALA A 115 -12.41 -2.49 -4.83
C ALA A 115 -13.05 -2.69 -3.45
N THR A 116 -13.86 -1.73 -2.98
CA THR A 116 -14.51 -1.79 -1.65
C THR A 116 -15.69 -2.77 -1.58
N THR A 117 -16.32 -3.10 -2.71
CA THR A 117 -17.46 -4.05 -2.77
C THR A 117 -17.04 -5.48 -3.05
N SER A 118 -15.79 -5.72 -3.45
CA SER A 118 -15.30 -7.05 -3.83
C SER A 118 -15.11 -7.94 -2.60
N GLY A 119 -16.18 -8.62 -2.19
CA GLY A 119 -16.19 -9.52 -1.03
C GLY A 119 -17.45 -9.44 -0.16
N GLN A 120 -18.40 -8.55 -0.49
CA GLN A 120 -19.78 -8.57 0.05
C GLN A 120 -20.67 -9.57 -0.68
#